data_AF-A0A964IP62-F1
#
_entry.id   AF-A0A964IP62-F1
#
_cell.length_a   1.000
_cell.length_b   1.000
_cell.length_c   1.000
_cell.angle_alpha   90.00
_cell.angle_beta   90.00
_cell.angle_gamma   90.00
#
_symmetry.space_group_name_H-M   'P 1'
#
loop_
_entity.id
_entity.type
_entity.pdbx_description
1 polymer ?
#
loop_
_entity_poly.entity_id
_entity_poly.type
_entity_poly.pdbx_seq_one_letter_code
_entity_poly.pdbx_strand_id
1 'polypeptide(L)'
;MKVRILVAVLAAVLTAGVVSAQTTPQGQVPAGEAALGSVRLPRSVMADGKALKAGTYTVRLTAQAAAPAVPGQTMERWVEFVQGGKVVGREVVSIVPAAETKDLQPGPDAPASTRSGSKVEMLKGNEYLRVWINRAGVGYLIHMPPA
;
A
#
# COMPACT_ATOMS: atom_id res chain seq x y z
N MET A 1 22.58 21.66 -55.35
CA MET A 1 21.25 21.08 -55.09
C MET A 1 21.07 20.87 -53.59
N LYS A 2 20.05 21.51 -53.01
CA LYS A 2 19.32 21.19 -51.76
C LYS A 2 20.03 21.38 -50.42
N VAL A 3 20.01 22.64 -49.96
CA VAL A 3 19.98 23.02 -48.53
C VAL A 3 18.65 22.55 -47.94
N ARG A 4 18.67 21.87 -46.79
CA ARG A 4 17.47 21.51 -46.02
C ARG A 4 17.63 22.00 -44.58
N ILE A 5 17.03 23.14 -44.30
CA ILE A 5 16.85 23.69 -42.95
C ILE A 5 15.74 22.88 -42.28
N LEU A 6 16.03 22.26 -41.13
CA LEU A 6 15.01 21.71 -40.24
C LEU A 6 15.07 22.51 -38.93
N VAL A 7 14.08 23.36 -38.73
CA VAL A 7 13.79 24.01 -37.46
C VAL A 7 12.99 23.02 -36.63
N ALA A 8 13.51 22.59 -35.47
CA ALA A 8 12.76 21.86 -34.48
C ALA A 8 12.70 22.71 -33.21
N VAL A 9 11.49 23.18 -32.91
CA VAL A 9 11.11 23.96 -31.74
C VAL A 9 11.28 23.08 -30.49
N LEU A 10 12.16 23.49 -29.57
CA LEU A 10 12.30 22.86 -28.25
C LEU A 10 11.25 23.44 -27.31
N ALA A 11 10.11 22.76 -27.18
CA ALA A 11 9.13 23.05 -26.14
C ALA A 11 9.52 22.30 -24.86
N ALA A 12 9.86 23.05 -23.82
CA ALA A 12 10.10 22.54 -22.47
C ALA A 12 8.78 22.01 -21.87
N VAL A 13 8.75 20.73 -21.49
CA VAL A 13 7.63 20.13 -20.77
C VAL A 13 8.07 19.88 -19.33
N LEU A 14 7.43 20.58 -18.38
CA LEU A 14 7.51 20.25 -16.96
C LEU A 14 6.89 18.87 -16.73
N THR A 15 7.70 17.87 -16.40
CA THR A 15 7.20 16.57 -15.95
C THR A 15 6.79 16.67 -14.48
N ALA A 16 5.52 17.00 -14.23
CA ALA A 16 4.86 16.56 -13.01
C ALA A 16 4.83 15.02 -13.06
N GLY A 17 5.56 14.37 -12.16
CA GLY A 17 5.66 12.91 -12.10
C GLY A 17 4.29 12.29 -11.89
N VAL A 18 3.66 11.84 -12.96
CA VAL A 18 2.59 10.84 -12.88
C VAL A 18 3.25 9.56 -12.38
N VAL A 19 3.04 9.23 -11.10
CA VAL A 19 3.38 7.90 -10.60
C VAL A 19 2.54 6.94 -11.44
N SER A 20 3.18 6.32 -12.42
CA SER A 20 2.54 5.29 -13.23
C SER A 20 2.21 4.17 -12.25
N ALA A 21 0.94 3.86 -12.07
CA ALA A 21 0.53 2.70 -11.29
C ALA A 21 1.13 1.46 -11.99
N GLN A 22 2.26 0.97 -11.49
CA GLN A 22 2.87 -0.24 -12.02
C GLN A 22 1.88 -1.38 -11.74
N THR A 23 1.29 -1.94 -12.80
CA THR A 23 0.49 -3.16 -12.68
C THR A 23 1.45 -4.31 -12.37
N THR A 24 1.49 -4.71 -11.11
CA THR A 24 2.29 -5.86 -10.68
C THR A 24 1.69 -7.14 -11.25
N PRO A 25 2.50 -8.03 -11.82
CA PRO A 25 2.06 -9.37 -12.19
C PRO A 25 1.42 -10.08 -10.99
N GLN A 26 0.41 -10.89 -11.27
CA GLN A 26 -0.29 -11.64 -10.23
C GLN A 26 0.69 -12.51 -9.44
N GLY A 27 0.63 -12.39 -8.12
CA GLY A 27 1.45 -13.14 -7.17
C GLY A 27 2.80 -12.52 -6.85
N GLN A 28 3.20 -11.43 -7.50
CA GLN A 28 4.52 -10.81 -7.30
C GLN A 28 4.46 -9.57 -6.40
N VAL A 29 5.38 -9.49 -5.44
CA VAL A 29 5.56 -8.29 -4.60
C VAL A 29 6.07 -7.13 -5.48
N PRO A 30 5.45 -5.94 -5.45
CA PRO A 30 5.92 -4.79 -6.21
C PRO A 30 7.33 -4.37 -5.79
N ALA A 31 8.24 -4.19 -6.74
CA ALA A 31 9.59 -3.71 -6.44
C ALA A 31 9.61 -2.22 -6.02
N GLY A 32 8.68 -1.42 -6.55
CA GLY A 32 8.56 0.01 -6.29
C GLY A 32 7.22 0.39 -5.65
N GLU A 33 6.80 1.63 -5.84
CA GLU A 33 5.53 2.12 -5.33
C GLU A 33 4.34 1.41 -5.95
N ALA A 34 3.27 1.19 -5.18
CA ALA A 34 2.06 0.56 -5.67
C ALA A 34 0.81 1.08 -4.94
N ALA A 35 -0.28 1.29 -5.68
CA ALA A 35 -1.57 1.57 -5.08
C ALA A 35 -2.15 0.28 -4.50
N LEU A 36 -2.37 0.25 -3.18
CA LEU A 36 -2.95 -0.90 -2.49
C LEU A 36 -4.47 -0.82 -2.40
N GLY A 37 -5.07 0.34 -2.68
CA GLY A 37 -6.52 0.55 -2.77
C GLY A 37 -7.05 1.48 -1.69
N SER A 38 -8.37 1.45 -1.46
CA SER A 38 -9.04 2.28 -0.47
C SER A 38 -9.42 1.45 0.76
N VAL A 39 -9.19 1.99 1.95
CA VAL A 39 -9.52 1.36 3.24
C VAL A 39 -10.28 2.35 4.11
N ARG A 40 -11.34 1.88 4.79
CA ARG A 40 -12.08 2.64 5.79
C ARG A 40 -11.64 2.25 7.19
N LEU A 41 -11.05 3.19 7.92
CA LEU A 41 -10.74 3.08 9.34
C LEU A 41 -11.96 3.51 10.16
N PRO A 42 -12.58 2.62 10.95
CA PRO A 42 -13.79 2.94 11.72
C PRO A 42 -13.52 3.83 12.94
N ARG A 43 -12.25 4.00 13.34
CA ARG A 43 -11.83 4.75 14.53
C ARG A 43 -10.45 5.37 14.31
N SER A 44 -10.07 6.29 15.19
CA SER A 44 -8.72 6.85 15.22
C SER A 44 -7.70 5.80 15.69
N VAL A 45 -6.53 5.82 15.07
CA VAL A 45 -5.42 4.90 15.33
C VAL A 45 -4.09 5.64 15.34
N MET A 46 -3.05 5.05 15.92
CA MET A 46 -1.69 5.56 15.86
C MET A 46 -0.98 5.00 14.63
N ALA A 47 -0.38 5.89 13.84
CA ALA A 47 0.41 5.58 12.66
C ALA A 47 1.76 6.33 12.77
N ASP A 48 2.88 5.60 12.85
CA ASP A 48 4.23 6.16 13.07
C ASP A 48 4.26 7.12 14.29
N GLY A 49 3.61 6.69 15.38
CA GLY A 49 3.50 7.45 16.64
C GLY A 49 2.56 8.67 16.60
N LYS A 50 1.88 8.92 15.48
CA LYS A 50 0.96 10.07 15.32
C LYS A 50 -0.48 9.61 15.15
N ALA A 51 -1.43 10.35 15.70
CA ALA A 51 -2.85 10.04 15.56
C ALA A 51 -3.32 10.24 14.10
N LEU A 52 -3.84 9.17 13.50
CA LEU A 52 -4.59 9.17 12.25
C LEU A 52 -6.08 9.03 12.59
N LYS A 53 -6.90 9.97 12.12
CA LYS A 53 -8.34 10.01 12.44
C LYS A 53 -9.11 8.85 11.81
N ALA A 54 -10.29 8.54 12.34
CA ALA A 54 -11.25 7.70 11.63
C ALA A 54 -11.58 8.30 10.25
N GLY A 55 -11.73 7.47 9.22
CA GLY A 55 -11.99 7.95 7.87
C GLY A 55 -11.66 6.93 6.78
N THR A 56 -11.86 7.33 5.53
CA THR A 56 -11.47 6.54 4.36
C THR A 56 -10.20 7.11 3.74
N TYR A 57 -9.25 6.22 3.43
CA TYR A 57 -7.93 6.55 2.95
C TYR A 57 -7.56 5.69 1.75
N THR A 58 -6.88 6.30 0.78
CA THR A 58 -6.12 5.52 -0.21
C THR A 58 -4.82 5.07 0.44
N VAL A 59 -4.51 3.79 0.36
CA VAL A 59 -3.27 3.21 0.88
C VAL A 59 -2.30 2.99 -0.28
N ARG A 60 -1.08 3.51 -0.14
CA ARG A 60 0.00 3.37 -1.11
C ARG A 60 1.20 2.69 -0.46
N LEU A 61 1.74 1.66 -1.11
CA LEU A 61 3.04 1.09 -0.79
C LEU A 61 4.13 2.02 -1.34
N THR A 62 5.15 2.30 -0.54
CA THR A 62 6.33 3.09 -0.95
C THR A 62 7.53 2.18 -1.17
N ALA A 63 8.51 2.59 -1.99
CA ALA A 63 9.77 1.85 -2.22
C ALA A 63 10.65 1.69 -0.96
N GLN A 64 10.35 2.43 0.11
CA GLN A 64 11.18 2.50 1.30
C GLN A 64 10.97 1.28 2.22
N ALA A 65 12.05 0.58 2.55
CA ALA A 65 12.05 -0.45 3.58
C ALA A 65 11.79 0.15 4.97
N ALA A 66 11.19 -0.64 5.86
CA ALA A 66 11.01 -0.25 7.25
C ALA A 66 12.35 -0.05 7.96
N ALA A 67 12.39 0.86 8.93
CA ALA A 67 13.59 1.15 9.72
C ALA A 67 13.21 1.35 11.21
N PRO A 68 14.02 0.84 12.15
CA PRO A 68 15.21 0.02 11.94
C PRO A 68 14.85 -1.37 11.39
N ALA A 69 15.77 -2.00 10.66
CA ALA A 69 15.58 -3.37 10.20
C ALA A 69 15.57 -4.32 11.41
N VAL A 70 14.52 -5.13 11.53
CA VAL A 70 14.40 -6.14 12.58
C VAL A 70 15.01 -7.45 12.06
N PRO A 71 15.99 -8.05 12.74
CA PRO A 71 16.57 -9.33 12.32
C PRO A 71 15.48 -10.41 12.12
N GLY A 72 15.50 -11.06 10.96
CA GLY A 72 14.50 -12.06 10.59
C GLY A 72 13.25 -11.52 9.87
N GLN A 73 13.06 -10.20 9.82
CA GLN A 73 11.99 -9.56 9.04
C GLN A 73 12.56 -8.94 7.76
N THR A 74 12.32 -9.58 6.62
CA THR A 74 12.86 -9.13 5.32
C THR A 74 11.83 -8.49 4.40
N MET A 75 10.55 -8.46 4.80
CA MET A 75 9.43 -8.06 3.96
C MET A 75 8.61 -6.93 4.60
N GLU A 76 9.29 -5.95 5.18
CA GLU A 76 8.66 -4.77 5.78
C GLU A 76 8.99 -3.50 5.00
N ARG A 77 7.95 -2.73 4.65
CA ARG A 77 8.07 -1.46 3.92
C ARG A 77 7.13 -0.42 4.52
N TRP A 78 7.32 0.84 4.14
CA TRP A 78 6.38 1.89 4.52
C TRP A 78 5.17 1.90 3.59
N VAL A 79 3.99 2.08 4.18
CA VAL A 79 2.77 2.48 3.50
C VAL A 79 2.34 3.87 3.93
N GLU A 80 1.71 4.58 3.01
CA GLU A 80 1.16 5.90 3.23
C GLU A 80 -0.37 5.86 3.14
N PHE A 81 -1.02 6.48 4.11
CA PHE A 81 -2.44 6.77 4.10
C PHE A 81 -2.65 8.15 3.48
N VAL A 82 -3.36 8.20 2.37
CA VAL A 82 -3.59 9.39 1.55
C VAL A 82 -5.06 9.79 1.62
N GLN A 83 -5.32 11.07 1.91
CA GLN A 83 -6.66 11.66 1.89
C GLN A 83 -6.59 13.05 1.23
N GLY A 84 -7.50 13.33 0.29
CA GLY A 84 -7.50 14.59 -0.45
C GLY A 84 -6.19 14.87 -1.18
N GLY A 85 -5.50 13.83 -1.67
CA GLY A 85 -4.21 13.93 -2.36
C GLY A 85 -3.01 14.19 -1.46
N LYS A 86 -3.18 14.21 -0.12
CA LYS A 86 -2.10 14.44 0.84
C LYS A 86 -1.83 13.18 1.66
N VAL A 87 -0.56 12.90 1.93
CA VAL A 87 -0.16 11.88 2.91
C VAL A 87 -0.51 12.41 4.30
N VAL A 88 -1.41 11.72 5.00
CA VAL A 88 -1.94 12.11 6.31
C VAL A 88 -1.58 11.12 7.42
N GLY A 89 -1.00 9.97 7.04
CA GLY A 89 -0.43 9.00 7.96
C GLY A 89 0.55 8.10 7.23
N ARG A 90 1.46 7.49 7.97
CA ARG A 90 2.42 6.51 7.46
C ARG A 90 2.57 5.41 8.50
N GLU A 91 2.71 4.17 8.06
CA GLU A 91 2.92 3.03 8.97
C GLU A 91 3.73 1.95 8.26
N VAL A 92 4.38 1.08 9.03
CA VAL A 92 5.05 -0.10 8.51
C VAL A 92 4.00 -1.15 8.11
N VAL A 93 4.19 -1.73 6.93
CA VAL A 93 3.42 -2.88 6.44
C VAL A 93 4.32 -4.11 6.40
N SER A 94 3.81 -5.24 6.89
CA SER A 94 4.40 -6.55 6.65
C SER A 94 3.80 -7.12 5.36
N ILE A 95 4.65 -7.50 4.42
CA ILE A 95 4.28 -8.05 3.13
C ILE A 95 4.37 -9.57 3.20
N VAL A 96 3.28 -10.23 2.83
CA VAL A 96 3.20 -11.69 2.76
C VAL A 96 3.19 -12.09 1.28
N PRO A 97 4.22 -12.78 0.79
CA PRO A 97 4.27 -13.25 -0.59
C PRO A 97 3.05 -14.10 -0.95
N ALA A 98 2.71 -14.16 -2.23
CA ALA A 98 1.50 -14.88 -2.65
C ALA A 98 1.53 -16.39 -2.34
N ALA A 99 2.71 -16.99 -2.35
CA ALA A 99 2.91 -18.40 -1.99
C ALA A 99 2.48 -18.72 -0.55
N GLU A 100 2.58 -17.73 0.34
CA GLU A 100 2.22 -17.81 1.77
C GLU A 100 0.82 -17.23 2.05
N THR A 101 0.35 -16.31 1.20
CA THR A 101 -0.95 -15.63 1.37
C THR A 101 -2.13 -16.61 1.35
N LYS A 102 -1.99 -17.76 0.68
CA LYS A 102 -3.02 -18.82 0.67
C LYS A 102 -3.39 -19.31 2.08
N ASP A 103 -2.45 -19.30 3.02
CA ASP A 103 -2.65 -19.78 4.38
C ASP A 103 -3.31 -18.72 5.28
N LEU A 104 -3.35 -17.47 4.83
CA LEU A 104 -4.00 -16.35 5.51
C LEU A 104 -5.42 -16.07 5.00
N GLN A 105 -5.81 -16.71 3.90
CA GLN A 105 -7.14 -16.51 3.33
C GLN A 105 -8.19 -17.30 4.12
N PRO A 106 -9.42 -16.77 4.22
CA PRO A 106 -10.55 -17.56 4.66
C PRO A 106 -10.69 -18.84 3.82
N GLY A 107 -11.06 -19.95 4.48
CA GLY A 107 -11.18 -21.27 3.87
C GLY A 107 -12.09 -21.30 2.61
N PRO A 108 -12.10 -22.42 1.86
CA PRO A 108 -12.80 -22.54 0.58
C PRO A 108 -14.30 -22.20 0.64
N ASP A 109 -14.92 -22.34 1.82
CA ASP A 109 -16.34 -22.06 2.04
C ASP A 109 -16.68 -20.56 2.21
N ALA A 110 -15.68 -19.70 2.38
CA ALA A 110 -15.91 -18.26 2.48
C ALA A 110 -16.28 -17.65 1.11
N PRO A 111 -17.09 -16.57 1.08
CA PRO A 111 -17.43 -15.88 -0.16
C PRO A 111 -16.16 -15.44 -0.90
N ALA A 112 -16.10 -15.57 -2.23
CA ALA A 112 -14.92 -15.17 -3.01
C ALA A 112 -14.51 -13.70 -2.82
N SER A 113 -15.47 -12.83 -2.48
CA SER A 113 -15.23 -11.44 -2.08
C SER A 113 -14.37 -11.28 -0.82
N THR A 114 -14.25 -12.31 0.02
CA THR A 114 -13.37 -12.30 1.19
C THR A 114 -11.91 -12.61 0.88
N ARG A 115 -11.61 -13.07 -0.35
CA ARG A 115 -10.26 -13.45 -0.81
C ARG A 115 -9.53 -12.33 -1.53
N SER A 116 -10.26 -11.31 -1.99
CA SER A 116 -9.72 -10.14 -2.70
C SER A 116 -10.35 -8.88 -2.13
N GLY A 117 -9.53 -7.93 -1.68
CA GLY A 117 -10.00 -6.69 -1.08
C GLY A 117 -9.24 -6.32 0.19
N SER A 118 -9.89 -5.55 1.06
CA SER A 118 -9.34 -5.14 2.35
C SER A 118 -10.28 -5.50 3.49
N LYS A 119 -9.72 -5.94 4.61
CA LYS A 119 -10.43 -6.22 5.86
C LYS A 119 -9.83 -5.37 6.98
N VAL A 120 -10.69 -4.79 7.81
CA VAL A 120 -10.29 -4.00 8.96
C VAL A 120 -10.90 -4.60 10.20
N GLU A 121 -10.07 -5.01 11.16
CA GLU A 121 -10.50 -5.78 12.32
C GLU A 121 -9.81 -5.30 13.59
N MET A 122 -10.52 -5.35 14.70
CA MET A 122 -9.91 -5.23 16.03
C MET A 122 -9.39 -6.61 16.46
N LEU A 123 -8.17 -6.64 16.99
CA LEU A 123 -7.52 -7.82 17.52
C LEU A 123 -7.20 -7.63 19.00
N LYS A 124 -6.92 -8.76 19.68
CA LYS A 124 -6.44 -8.81 21.07
C LYS A 124 -7.26 -7.91 22.00
N GLY A 125 -8.57 -8.16 22.10
CA GLY A 125 -9.44 -7.42 23.01
C GLY A 125 -9.54 -5.91 22.74
N ASN A 126 -9.35 -5.48 21.48
CA ASN A 126 -9.32 -4.08 21.04
C ASN A 126 -7.99 -3.33 21.25
N GLU A 127 -6.89 -4.02 21.54
CA GLU A 127 -5.56 -3.39 21.65
C GLU A 127 -4.96 -2.98 20.29
N TYR A 128 -5.32 -3.68 19.21
CA TYR A 128 -4.78 -3.39 17.88
C TYR A 128 -5.90 -3.39 16.85
N LEU A 129 -5.81 -2.45 15.91
CA LEU A 129 -6.56 -2.49 14.66
C LEU A 129 -5.63 -3.05 13.58
N ARG A 130 -6.04 -4.16 12.96
CA ARG A 130 -5.35 -4.74 11.80
C ARG A 130 -6.07 -4.32 10.53
N VAL A 131 -5.32 -3.76 9.60
CA VAL A 131 -5.71 -3.64 8.20
C VAL A 131 -5.02 -4.76 7.42
N TRP A 132 -5.82 -5.63 6.83
CA TRP A 132 -5.35 -6.63 5.87
C TRP A 132 -5.79 -6.22 4.47
N ILE A 133 -4.88 -6.24 3.50
CA ILE A 133 -5.17 -5.99 2.10
C ILE A 133 -4.59 -7.15 1.28
N ASN A 134 -5.39 -7.73 0.39
CA ASN A 134 -4.90 -8.61 -0.65
C ASN A 134 -4.96 -7.88 -1.99
N ARG A 135 -3.78 -7.64 -2.59
CA ARG A 135 -3.64 -6.98 -3.89
C ARG A 135 -2.87 -7.91 -4.82
N ALA A 136 -3.51 -8.32 -5.91
CA ALA A 136 -2.94 -9.23 -6.91
C ALA A 136 -2.39 -10.54 -6.30
N GLY A 137 -2.97 -11.04 -5.20
CA GLY A 137 -2.54 -12.28 -4.54
C GLY A 137 -1.45 -12.09 -3.48
N VAL A 138 -0.93 -10.87 -3.30
CA VAL A 138 0.03 -10.53 -2.24
C VAL A 138 -0.70 -9.93 -1.04
N GLY A 139 -0.39 -10.43 0.16
CA GLY A 139 -0.94 -9.95 1.41
C GLY A 139 -0.15 -8.77 1.98
N TYR A 140 -0.87 -7.80 2.55
CA TYR A 140 -0.31 -6.63 3.22
C TYR A 140 -0.99 -6.49 4.58
N LEU A 141 -0.22 -6.53 5.66
CA LEU A 141 -0.71 -6.44 7.04
C LEU A 141 -0.15 -5.19 7.70
N ILE A 142 -1.05 -4.32 8.16
CA ILE A 142 -0.72 -3.11 8.90
C ILE A 142 -1.35 -3.23 10.29
N HIS A 143 -0.55 -3.09 11.33
CA HIS A 143 -1.02 -3.14 12.72
C HIS A 143 -0.89 -1.76 13.34
N MET A 144 -2.01 -1.20 13.77
CA MET A 144 -2.06 0.14 14.35
C MET A 144 -2.80 0.09 15.68
N PRO A 145 -2.20 0.54 16.79
CA PRO A 145 -2.91 0.72 18.05
C PRO A 145 -4.03 1.77 17.89
N PRO A 146 -5.14 1.69 18.64
CA PRO A 146 -6.05 2.82 18.81
C PRO A 146 -5.32 4.06 19.34
N ALA A 147 -5.72 5.24 18.85
CA ALA A 147 -5.26 6.54 19.36
C ALA A 147 -6.13 7.07 20.50
#